data_AF-R5MTV4-F1
#
_entry.id   AF-R5MTV4-F1
#
_cell.length_a   1.000
_cell.length_b   1.000
_cell.length_c   1.000
_cell.angle_alpha   90.00
_cell.angle_beta   90.00
_cell.angle_gamma   90.00
#
_symmetry.space_group_name_H-M   'P 1'
#
loop_
_entity.id
_entity.type
_entity.pdbx_description
1 polymer ?
#
loop_
_entity_poly.entity_id
_entity_poly.type
_entity_poly.pdbx_seq_one_letter_code
_entity_poly.pdbx_strand_id
1 'polypeptide(L)'
;MKKKTKKKFINIFFSIFTLFMMFGGTVLADDVSDLNFCAANGVKLALQIIGYAIFVVKIIIPIVLIVYGTIDIAKAVIDAKDGLQKNLIQFAKRSIAAILIFMAPGLINGIFNLVIDGYQTSTNTSGKNGYKDCFTCLFNPSHCSVKKYGE
;
A
#
# COMPACT_ATOMS: atom_id res chain seq x y z
N MET A 1 -11.19 -16.02 -23.92
CA MET A 1 -11.50 -14.57 -23.77
C MET A 1 -10.83 -13.86 -22.57
N LYS A 2 -10.56 -14.50 -21.42
CA LYS A 2 -10.01 -13.85 -20.20
C LYS A 2 -8.61 -13.21 -20.29
N LYS A 3 -7.73 -13.67 -21.21
CA LYS A 3 -6.34 -13.16 -21.33
C LYS A 3 -6.28 -11.71 -21.84
N LYS A 4 -7.27 -11.30 -22.65
CA LYS A 4 -7.37 -9.95 -23.24
C LYS A 4 -7.69 -8.88 -22.18
N THR A 5 -8.56 -9.21 -21.22
CA THR A 5 -8.97 -8.30 -20.13
C THR A 5 -7.85 -8.06 -19.12
N LYS A 6 -7.06 -9.11 -18.79
CA LYS A 6 -5.91 -9.00 -17.87
C LYS A 6 -4.79 -8.13 -18.43
N LYS A 7 -4.48 -8.29 -19.73
CA LYS A 7 -3.46 -7.50 -20.43
C LYS A 7 -3.90 -6.04 -20.58
N LYS A 8 -5.20 -5.80 -20.82
CA LYS A 8 -5.77 -4.45 -20.82
C LYS A 8 -5.66 -3.76 -19.45
N PHE A 9 -5.98 -4.47 -18.36
CA PHE A 9 -5.89 -3.89 -17.02
C PHE A 9 -4.44 -3.55 -16.62
N ILE A 10 -3.48 -4.42 -16.96
CA ILE A 10 -2.05 -4.16 -16.76
C ILE A 10 -1.58 -2.96 -17.59
N ASN A 11 -1.95 -2.87 -18.87
CA ASN A 11 -1.57 -1.72 -19.70
C ASN A 11 -2.21 -0.41 -19.22
N ILE A 12 -3.46 -0.45 -18.74
CA ILE A 12 -4.16 0.72 -18.20
C ILE A 12 -3.49 1.18 -16.92
N PHE A 13 -3.17 0.26 -16.00
CA PHE A 13 -2.46 0.58 -14.76
C PHE A 13 -1.07 1.15 -15.04
N PHE A 14 -0.33 0.56 -15.98
CA PHE A 14 0.99 1.05 -16.39
C PHE A 14 0.90 2.45 -17.03
N SER A 15 -0.11 2.67 -17.89
CA SER A 15 -0.37 3.97 -18.52
C SER A 15 -0.74 5.06 -17.50
N ILE A 16 -1.53 4.72 -16.48
CA ILE A 16 -1.90 5.64 -15.40
C ILE A 16 -0.69 5.95 -14.52
N PHE A 17 0.14 4.95 -14.23
CA PHE A 17 1.37 5.11 -13.46
C PHE A 17 2.40 5.99 -14.18
N THR A 18 2.60 5.79 -15.49
CA THR A 18 3.47 6.65 -16.30
C THR A 18 2.94 8.07 -16.42
N LEU A 19 1.61 8.24 -16.49
CA LEU A 19 1.00 9.57 -16.51
C LEU A 19 1.20 10.27 -15.17
N PHE A 20 0.99 9.57 -14.06
CA PHE A 20 1.19 10.10 -12.70
C PHE A 20 2.64 10.53 -12.44
N MET A 21 3.63 9.78 -12.97
CA MET A 21 5.05 10.15 -12.90
C MET A 21 5.39 11.42 -13.70
N MET A 22 4.67 11.72 -14.79
CA MET A 22 4.87 12.94 -15.58
C MET A 22 4.19 14.17 -14.97
N PHE A 23 3.14 13.98 -14.15
CA PHE A 23 2.47 15.05 -13.42
C PHE A 23 2.97 15.23 -11.97
N GLY A 24 3.87 14.36 -11.50
CA GLY A 24 4.52 14.49 -10.20
C GLY A 24 5.51 15.65 -10.22
N GLY A 25 5.10 16.80 -9.69
CA GLY A 25 5.94 17.99 -9.59
C GLY A 25 7.30 17.71 -8.94
N THR A 26 8.32 18.45 -9.39
CA THR A 26 9.66 18.46 -8.82
C THR A 26 9.60 18.79 -7.32
N VAL A 27 10.02 17.85 -6.47
CA VAL A 27 10.23 18.10 -5.04
C VAL A 27 11.59 18.76 -4.86
N LEU A 28 11.59 20.03 -4.41
CA LEU A 28 12.80 20.74 -4.02
C LEU A 28 13.26 20.17 -2.67
N ALA A 29 14.47 19.62 -2.62
CA ALA A 29 15.11 19.23 -1.38
C ALA A 29 15.82 20.46 -0.81
N ASP A 30 15.26 21.08 0.22
CA ASP A 30 15.98 22.06 1.05
C ASP A 30 16.78 21.31 2.14
N ASP A 31 17.99 21.80 2.39
CA ASP A 31 19.00 21.16 3.24
C ASP A 31 18.54 21.04 4.70
N VAL A 32 18.69 19.83 5.24
CA VAL A 32 18.13 19.40 6.53
C VAL A 32 19.01 19.80 7.71
N SER A 33 18.68 20.93 8.31
CA SER A 33 19.04 21.29 9.68
C SER A 33 17.75 21.25 10.52
N ASP A 34 17.60 20.25 11.38
CA ASP A 34 16.39 19.89 12.16
C ASP A 34 15.21 19.27 11.38
N LEU A 35 15.33 17.96 11.12
CA LEU A 35 14.39 17.06 10.45
C LEU A 35 13.05 16.86 11.21
N ASN A 36 12.17 17.87 11.20
CA ASN A 36 10.76 17.71 11.55
C ASN A 36 9.83 17.95 10.35
N PHE A 37 10.24 17.51 9.15
CA PHE A 37 9.42 17.55 7.93
C PHE A 37 8.03 16.94 8.12
N CYS A 38 7.95 15.86 8.90
CA CYS A 38 6.71 15.18 9.23
C CYS A 38 5.78 15.95 10.18
N ALA A 39 6.27 17.00 10.86
CA ALA A 39 5.43 17.89 11.63
C ALA A 39 4.66 18.90 10.76
N ALA A 40 5.11 19.12 9.51
CA ALA A 40 4.46 20.06 8.60
C ALA A 40 3.08 19.54 8.16
N ASN A 41 2.04 20.35 8.38
CA ASN A 41 0.66 19.99 8.05
C ASN A 41 0.44 19.68 6.57
N GLY A 42 1.13 20.39 5.66
CA GLY A 42 1.04 20.13 4.21
C GLY A 42 1.51 18.73 3.84
N VAL A 43 2.59 18.26 4.49
CA VAL A 43 3.14 16.92 4.31
C VAL A 43 2.19 15.86 4.86
N LYS A 44 1.66 16.07 6.08
CA LYS A 44 0.68 15.15 6.69
C LYS A 44 -0.57 15.01 5.83
N LEU A 45 -1.07 16.11 5.24
CA LEU A 45 -2.22 16.08 4.35
C LEU A 45 -1.93 15.27 3.07
N ALA A 46 -0.79 15.51 2.43
CA ALA A 46 -0.38 14.76 1.24
C ALA A 46 -0.24 13.25 1.54
N LEU A 47 0.41 12.89 2.65
CA LEU A 47 0.58 11.51 3.08
C LEU A 47 -0.75 10.86 3.47
N GLN A 48 -1.69 11.60 4.06
CA GLN A 48 -3.02 11.08 4.38
C GLN A 48 -3.79 10.71 3.11
N ILE A 49 -3.73 11.54 2.06
CA ILE A 49 -4.38 11.26 0.77
C ILE A 49 -3.77 10.00 0.13
N ILE A 50 -2.45 9.89 0.12
CA ILE A 50 -1.74 8.71 -0.37
C ILE A 50 -2.10 7.49 0.49
N GLY A 51 -2.23 7.67 1.81
CA GLY A 51 -2.58 6.59 2.73
C GLY A 51 -3.99 6.05 2.50
N TYR A 52 -4.96 6.90 2.17
CA TYR A 52 -6.28 6.44 1.74
C TYR A 52 -6.21 5.65 0.44
N ALA A 53 -5.36 6.04 -0.52
CA ALA A 53 -5.16 5.26 -1.74
C ALA A 53 -4.58 3.87 -1.42
N ILE A 54 -3.58 3.78 -0.54
CA ILE A 54 -3.00 2.50 -0.08
C ILE A 54 -4.06 1.65 0.64
N PHE A 55 -4.90 2.27 1.48
CA PHE A 55 -5.99 1.59 2.18
C PHE A 55 -7.01 0.97 1.21
N VAL A 56 -7.41 1.71 0.18
CA VAL A 56 -8.30 1.19 -0.87
C VAL A 56 -7.65 0.02 -1.60
N VAL A 57 -6.37 0.12 -1.96
CA VAL A 57 -5.64 -0.97 -2.64
C VAL A 57 -5.55 -2.22 -1.75
N LYS A 58 -5.32 -2.07 -0.44
CA LYS A 58 -5.32 -3.16 0.53
C LYS A 58 -6.66 -3.92 0.59
N ILE A 59 -7.78 -3.29 0.24
CA ILE A 59 -9.10 -3.92 0.21
C ILE A 59 -9.41 -4.51 -1.18
N ILE A 60 -9.08 -3.78 -2.25
CA ILE A 60 -9.36 -4.22 -3.63
C ILE A 60 -8.57 -5.49 -4.00
N ILE A 61 -7.29 -5.57 -3.62
CA ILE A 61 -6.44 -6.74 -3.92
C ILE A 61 -7.02 -8.06 -3.38
N PRO A 62 -7.38 -8.20 -2.08
CA PRO A 62 -7.96 -9.44 -1.56
C PRO A 62 -9.33 -9.75 -2.16
N ILE A 63 -10.18 -8.76 -2.44
CA ILE A 63 -11.48 -8.98 -3.11
C ILE A 63 -11.26 -9.60 -4.50
N VAL A 64 -10.36 -9.02 -5.28
CA VAL A 64 -10.02 -9.52 -6.61
C VAL A 64 -9.44 -10.95 -6.54
N LEU A 65 -8.65 -11.26 -5.52
CA LEU A 65 -8.12 -12.61 -5.29
C LEU A 65 -9.24 -13.62 -5.02
N ILE A 66 -10.21 -13.29 -4.17
CA ILE A 66 -11.35 -14.17 -3.86
C ILE A 66 -12.15 -14.45 -5.13
N VAL A 67 -12.46 -13.43 -5.92
CA VAL A 67 -13.20 -13.57 -7.19
C VAL A 67 -12.43 -14.42 -8.19
N TYR A 68 -11.12 -14.20 -8.35
CA TYR A 68 -10.33 -15.06 -9.24
C TYR A 68 -10.20 -16.49 -8.71
N GLY A 69 -10.13 -16.67 -7.39
CA GLY A 69 -10.05 -17.97 -6.75
C GLY A 69 -11.28 -18.82 -6.97
N THR A 70 -12.47 -18.27 -6.74
CA THR A 70 -13.71 -19.01 -6.99
C THR A 70 -13.88 -19.38 -8.46
N ILE A 71 -13.49 -18.51 -9.39
CA ILE A 71 -13.58 -18.85 -10.82
C ILE A 71 -12.53 -19.88 -11.23
N ASP A 72 -11.32 -19.82 -10.67
CA ASP A 72 -10.28 -20.81 -10.97
C ASP A 72 -10.65 -22.18 -10.39
N ILE A 73 -11.29 -22.23 -9.21
CA ILE A 73 -11.85 -23.47 -8.62
C ILE A 73 -13.02 -24.01 -9.46
N ALA A 74 -13.99 -23.16 -9.83
CA ALA A 74 -15.14 -23.57 -10.63
C ALA A 74 -14.72 -24.18 -11.98
N LYS A 75 -13.71 -23.60 -12.63
CA LYS A 75 -13.12 -24.17 -13.85
C LYS A 75 -12.45 -25.50 -13.62
N ALA A 76 -11.79 -25.65 -12.49
CA ALA A 76 -11.03 -26.84 -12.18
C ALA A 76 -11.94 -28.03 -11.78
N VAL A 77 -13.15 -27.77 -11.27
CA VAL A 77 -14.19 -28.78 -11.03
C VAL A 77 -14.78 -29.33 -12.34
N ILE A 78 -14.89 -28.47 -13.37
CA ILE A 78 -15.45 -28.85 -14.68
C ILE A 78 -14.41 -29.60 -15.53
N ASP A 79 -13.12 -29.45 -15.25
CA ASP A 79 -12.02 -30.00 -16.05
C ASP A 79 -11.57 -31.37 -15.48
N ALA A 80 -12.10 -32.46 -16.06
CA ALA A 80 -12.03 -33.81 -15.48
C ALA A 80 -10.64 -34.51 -15.52
N LYS A 81 -9.59 -33.92 -16.10
CA LYS A 81 -8.26 -34.54 -16.16
C LYS A 81 -7.14 -33.49 -16.38
N ASP A 82 -6.12 -33.50 -15.52
CA ASP A 82 -4.84 -32.73 -15.59
C ASP A 82 -4.88 -31.18 -15.54
N GLY A 83 -6.00 -30.52 -15.83
CA GLY A 83 -6.14 -29.06 -15.76
C GLY A 83 -6.15 -28.50 -14.32
N LEU A 84 -6.68 -29.28 -13.38
CA LEU A 84 -6.87 -28.90 -11.97
C LEU A 84 -5.56 -28.53 -11.27
N GLN A 85 -4.55 -29.39 -11.35
CA GLN A 85 -3.28 -29.18 -10.65
C GLN A 85 -2.52 -27.95 -11.21
N LYS A 86 -2.55 -27.74 -12.53
CA LYS A 86 -1.94 -26.57 -13.19
C LYS A 86 -2.64 -25.26 -12.81
N ASN A 87 -3.98 -25.26 -12.77
CA ASN A 87 -4.77 -24.09 -12.40
C ASN A 87 -4.62 -23.75 -10.90
N LEU A 88 -4.55 -24.76 -10.02
CA LEU A 88 -4.30 -24.58 -8.59
C LEU A 88 -2.91 -24.02 -8.29
N ILE A 89 -1.85 -24.54 -8.94
CA ILE A 89 -0.48 -24.00 -8.77
C ILE A 89 -0.42 -22.53 -9.23
N GLN A 90 -1.10 -22.20 -10.33
CA GLN A 90 -1.14 -20.84 -10.85
C GLN A 90 -1.95 -19.89 -9.94
N PHE A 91 -2.99 -20.39 -9.28
CA PHE A 91 -3.76 -19.67 -8.26
C PHE A 91 -2.92 -19.46 -6.98
N ALA A 92 -2.27 -20.51 -6.48
CA ALA A 92 -1.42 -20.47 -5.28
C ALA A 92 -0.29 -19.43 -5.41
N LYS A 93 0.38 -19.36 -6.58
CA LYS A 93 1.40 -18.33 -6.82
C LYS A 93 0.85 -16.90 -6.75
N ARG A 94 -0.40 -16.70 -7.20
CA ARG A 94 -1.07 -15.39 -7.16
C ARG A 94 -1.59 -15.05 -5.78
N SER A 95 -2.05 -16.04 -5.02
CA SER A 95 -2.51 -15.84 -3.65
C SER A 95 -1.36 -15.50 -2.72
N ILE A 96 -0.23 -16.19 -2.83
CA ILE A 96 0.99 -15.87 -2.10
C ILE A 96 1.45 -14.44 -2.41
N ALA A 97 1.49 -14.05 -3.70
CA ALA A 97 1.87 -12.68 -4.09
C ALA A 97 0.94 -11.62 -3.48
N ALA A 98 -0.37 -11.85 -3.46
CA ALA A 98 -1.32 -10.92 -2.86
C ALA A 98 -1.22 -10.85 -1.33
N ILE A 99 -0.98 -11.99 -0.66
CA ILE A 99 -0.74 -12.05 0.79
C ILE A 99 0.50 -11.22 1.14
N LEU A 100 1.59 -11.36 0.37
CA LEU A 100 2.81 -10.57 0.59
C LEU A 100 2.55 -9.06 0.44
N ILE A 101 1.81 -8.64 -0.60
CA ILE A 101 1.48 -7.22 -0.82
C ILE A 101 0.51 -6.69 0.25
N PHE A 102 -0.46 -7.49 0.68
CA PHE A 102 -1.39 -7.13 1.74
C PHE A 102 -0.70 -7.00 3.10
N MET A 103 0.26 -7.89 3.37
CA MET A 103 0.99 -7.94 4.63
C MET A 103 2.10 -6.89 4.73
N ALA A 104 2.68 -6.45 3.61
CA ALA A 104 3.78 -5.48 3.61
C ALA A 104 3.47 -4.20 4.41
N PRO A 105 2.35 -3.47 4.20
CA PRO A 105 2.11 -2.24 4.95
C PRO A 105 1.82 -2.49 6.44
N GLY A 106 1.32 -3.67 6.81
CA GLY A 106 1.15 -4.07 8.21
C GLY A 106 2.48 -4.41 8.88
N LEU A 107 3.33 -5.15 8.16
CA LEU A 107 4.66 -5.55 8.62
C LEU A 107 5.59 -4.35 8.76
N ILE A 108 5.57 -3.42 7.79
CA ILE A 108 6.35 -2.17 7.85
C ILE A 108 5.92 -1.35 9.06
N ASN A 109 4.63 -1.14 9.29
CA ASN A 109 4.15 -0.45 10.50
C ASN A 109 4.59 -1.15 11.79
N GLY A 110 4.50 -2.48 11.84
CA GLY A 110 4.92 -3.27 13.00
C GLY A 110 6.40 -3.10 13.30
N ILE A 111 7.26 -3.27 12.29
CA ILE A 111 8.71 -3.15 12.45
C ILE A 111 9.10 -1.71 12.81
N PHE A 112 8.53 -0.70 12.15
CA PHE A 112 8.82 0.71 12.47
C PHE A 112 8.36 1.07 13.88
N ASN A 113 7.18 0.63 14.31
CA ASN A 113 6.76 0.86 15.69
C ASN A 113 7.70 0.19 16.69
N LEU A 114 8.11 -1.06 16.45
CA LEU A 114 9.05 -1.76 17.34
C LEU A 114 10.43 -1.10 17.39
N VAL A 115 10.99 -0.70 16.25
CA VAL A 115 12.31 -0.05 16.17
C VAL A 115 12.28 1.35 16.78
N ILE A 116 11.22 2.12 16.54
CA ILE A 116 11.07 3.48 17.07
C ILE A 116 10.78 3.46 18.56
N ASP A 117 9.87 2.61 19.01
CA ASP A 117 9.52 2.51 20.44
C ASP A 117 10.71 1.96 21.24
N GLY A 118 11.56 1.10 20.64
CA GLY A 118 12.84 0.68 21.22
C GLY A 118 13.89 1.79 21.31
N TYR A 119 13.88 2.76 20.39
CA TYR A 119 14.80 3.91 20.38
C TYR A 119 14.36 5.05 21.32
N GLN A 120 13.04 5.25 21.47
CA GLN A 120 12.45 6.30 22.33
C GLN A 120 12.68 6.06 23.83
N THR A 121 13.06 4.86 24.25
CA THR A 121 13.34 4.52 25.65
C THR A 121 14.65 5.16 26.18
N SER A 122 15.53 5.65 25.31
CA SER A 122 16.86 6.16 25.72
C SER A 122 17.00 7.69 25.75
N THR A 123 15.98 8.46 25.37
CA THR A 123 16.02 9.93 25.48
C THR A 123 14.67 10.47 25.92
N ASN A 124 14.62 11.17 27.06
CA ASN A 124 13.48 11.95 27.52
C ASN A 124 13.24 13.15 26.58
N THR A 125 12.87 12.90 25.32
CA THR A 125 12.36 13.93 24.41
C THR A 125 10.86 13.71 24.25
N SER A 126 10.13 14.15 25.27
CA SER A 126 8.71 14.50 25.14
C SER A 126 8.61 15.62 24.10
N GLY A 127 8.44 15.29 22.82
CA GLY A 127 8.20 16.32 21.80
C GLY A 127 8.59 16.07 20.36
N LYS A 128 9.15 14.91 19.97
CA LYS A 128 9.45 14.66 18.55
C LYS A 128 8.88 13.32 18.10
N ASN A 129 7.59 13.31 17.74
CA ASN A 129 6.91 12.22 17.03
C ASN A 129 7.41 12.06 15.57
N GLY A 130 8.69 12.34 15.30
CA GLY A 130 9.26 12.66 13.98
C GLY A 130 8.61 11.96 12.80
N TYR A 131 9.20 10.86 12.33
CA TYR A 131 8.72 10.11 11.17
C TYR A 131 7.52 9.19 11.50
N LYS A 132 7.26 8.89 12.78
CA LYS A 132 6.13 8.07 13.24
C LYS A 132 4.78 8.68 12.85
N ASP A 133 4.66 10.00 12.91
CA ASP A 133 3.46 10.72 12.46
C ASP A 133 3.21 10.53 10.96
N CYS A 134 4.25 10.66 10.13
CA CYS A 134 4.17 10.42 8.69
C CYS A 134 3.75 8.99 8.35
N PHE A 135 4.38 8.00 8.98
CA PHE A 135 4.06 6.59 8.76
C PHE A 135 2.64 6.26 9.22
N THR A 136 2.18 6.86 10.32
CA THR A 136 0.80 6.75 10.77
C THR A 136 -0.16 7.30 9.72
N CYS A 137 0.10 8.49 9.18
CA CYS A 137 -0.72 9.09 8.13
C CYS A 137 -0.73 8.30 6.81
N LEU A 138 0.41 7.66 6.47
CA LEU A 138 0.55 6.88 5.25
C LEU A 138 -0.10 5.49 5.34
N PHE A 139 0.03 4.80 6.48
CA PHE A 139 -0.44 3.41 6.59
C PHE A 139 -1.74 3.27 7.38
N ASN A 140 -2.12 4.27 8.18
CA ASN A 140 -3.35 4.35 8.97
C ASN A 140 -3.97 5.77 8.88
N PRO A 141 -4.47 6.17 7.69
CA PRO A 141 -4.93 7.53 7.43
C PRO A 141 -6.11 7.98 8.31
N SER A 142 -6.85 7.06 8.91
CA SER A 142 -7.98 7.33 9.81
C SER A 142 -7.56 7.86 11.19
N HIS A 143 -6.32 7.59 11.63
CA HIS A 143 -5.79 8.03 12.92
C HIS A 143 -4.78 9.17 12.77
N CYS A 144 -4.82 9.87 11.63
CA CYS A 144 -3.92 10.99 11.32
C CYS A 144 -4.62 12.32 11.58
N SER A 145 -4.14 13.06 12.57
CA SER A 145 -4.61 14.42 12.86
C SER A 145 -3.98 15.41 11.88
N VAL A 146 -4.78 15.94 10.96
CA VAL A 146 -4.39 17.01 10.02
C VAL A 146 -5.31 18.22 10.17
N LYS A 147 -4.75 19.42 10.09
CA LYS A 147 -5.52 20.66 9.91
C LYS A 147 -5.78 20.86 8.41
N LYS A 148 -7.04 21.10 8.04
CA LYS A 148 -7.43 21.41 6.66
C LYS A 148 -7.16 22.89 6.38
N TYR A 149 -6.78 23.23 5.16
CA TYR A 149 -6.51 24.62 4.78
C TYR A 149 -7.82 25.41 4.86
N GLY A 150 -7.93 26.34 5.83
CA GLY A 150 -9.15 27.09 6.11
C GLY A 150 -9.71 26.95 7.54
N GLU A 151 -9.05 26.19 8.43
CA GLU A 151 -9.37 26.07 9.87
C GLU A 151 -8.24 26.55 10.80
#